data_AF-A0A8X6WWF9-F1
#
_entry.id   AF-A0A8X6WWF9-F1
#
_cell.length_a   1.000
_cell.length_b   1.000
_cell.length_c   1.000
_cell.angle_alpha   90.00
_cell.angle_beta   90.00
_cell.angle_gamma   90.00
#
_symmetry.space_group_name_H-M   'P 1'
#
loop_
_entity.id
_entity.type
_entity.pdbx_description
1 polymer ?
#
loop_
_entity_poly.entity_id
_entity_poly.type
_entity_poly.pdbx_seq_one_letter_code
_entity_poly.pdbx_strand_id
1 'polypeptide(L)'
;MDEDQFDIELQALHLVENNNYNSDNTNHVTTPQNDSGKSFLTRCHWKEAAKKALHLSDPWEEFHLEQLETEVVCRYRFNAIRQTWIKDEVLVKIAKEPFSHGAMRSCFRLKKLSTFCHRQNWRSASNYVAKRYMEDVDCNVYFEDVKLQIDAKLWGEEYNRHNHRKKWIYSKCL
;
A
#
# COMPACT_ATOMS: atom_id res chain seq x y z
N MET A 1 -6.59 -5.56 -11.64
CA MET A 1 -7.27 -4.73 -10.64
C MET A 1 -6.24 -3.69 -10.25
N ASP A 2 -6.36 -2.49 -10.83
CA ASP A 2 -5.34 -1.46 -10.75
C ASP A 2 -5.32 -0.85 -9.35
N GLU A 3 -4.13 -0.58 -8.81
CA GLU A 3 -3.93 -0.15 -7.42
C GLU A 3 -4.56 1.22 -7.12
N ASP A 4 -4.77 2.03 -8.15
CA ASP A 4 -5.54 3.26 -8.07
C ASP A 4 -6.98 2.97 -7.61
N GLN A 5 -7.56 1.82 -7.99
CA GLN A 5 -8.91 1.40 -7.56
C GLN A 5 -8.95 1.09 -6.06
N PHE A 6 -7.90 0.50 -5.50
CA PHE A 6 -7.85 0.11 -4.08
C PHE A 6 -7.66 1.34 -3.16
N ASP A 7 -6.81 2.28 -3.58
CA ASP A 7 -6.61 3.55 -2.86
C ASP A 7 -7.85 4.46 -2.94
N ILE A 8 -8.53 4.47 -4.10
CA ILE A 8 -9.84 5.15 -4.27
C ILE A 8 -10.90 4.52 -3.36
N GLU A 9 -10.96 3.18 -3.28
CA GLU A 9 -11.93 2.47 -2.42
C GLU A 9 -11.67 2.71 -0.93
N LEU A 10 -10.40 2.76 -0.50
CA LEU A 10 -10.04 3.10 0.89
C LEU A 10 -10.40 4.55 1.24
N GLN A 11 -10.19 5.50 0.32
CA GLN A 11 -10.58 6.90 0.50
C GLN A 11 -12.10 7.10 0.43
N ALA A 12 -12.80 6.35 -0.43
CA ALA A 12 -14.26 6.36 -0.50
C ALA A 12 -14.89 5.88 0.82
N LEU A 13 -14.28 4.91 1.50
CA LEU A 13 -14.67 4.48 2.85
C LEU A 13 -14.59 5.63 3.87
N HIS A 14 -13.52 6.43 3.86
CA HIS A 14 -13.40 7.62 4.73
C HIS A 14 -14.41 8.74 4.41
N LEU A 15 -14.84 8.87 3.15
CA LEU A 15 -15.85 9.86 2.76
C LEU A 15 -17.29 9.42 3.13
N VAL A 16 -17.55 8.12 3.14
CA VAL A 16 -18.86 7.55 3.53
C VAL A 16 -19.11 7.66 5.04
N GLU A 17 -18.07 7.57 5.87
CA GLU A 17 -18.20 7.72 7.33
C GLU A 17 -18.64 9.13 7.77
N ASN A 18 -18.30 10.17 7.01
CA ASN A 18 -18.65 11.56 7.33
C ASN A 18 -20.10 11.93 6.97
N ASN A 19 -20.75 11.19 6.08
CA ASN A 19 -22.11 11.49 5.61
C ASN A 19 -23.21 10.69 6.31
N ASN A 20 -22.87 9.70 7.14
CA ASN A 20 -23.85 8.78 7.73
C ASN A 20 -24.30 9.16 9.15
N TYR A 21 -24.09 10.42 9.58
CA TYR A 21 -24.58 10.95 10.85
C TYR A 21 -25.90 11.72 10.74
N ASN A 22 -26.54 11.75 9.57
CA ASN A 22 -27.87 12.36 9.39
C ASN A 22 -28.67 11.57 8.35
N SER A 23 -29.50 10.62 8.79
CA SER A 23 -30.86 10.38 8.27
C SER A 23 -31.45 9.13 8.92
N ASP A 24 -32.17 9.33 10.03
CA ASP A 24 -33.21 8.39 10.48
C ASP A 24 -34.48 8.53 9.61
N ASN A 25 -35.24 7.43 9.53
CA ASN A 25 -36.60 7.24 9.01
C ASN A 25 -36.79 6.96 7.50
N THR A 26 -37.13 5.71 7.16
CA THR A 26 -38.53 5.26 6.93
C THR A 26 -38.59 3.79 6.48
N ASN A 27 -39.65 3.09 6.89
CA ASN A 27 -39.92 1.66 6.65
C ASN A 27 -40.38 1.38 5.21
N HIS A 28 -39.95 0.25 4.61
CA HIS A 28 -40.84 -0.63 3.85
C HIS A 28 -40.28 -2.05 3.70
N VAL A 29 -41.14 -3.04 3.94
CA VAL A 29 -40.88 -4.48 3.84
C VAL A 29 -40.90 -4.92 2.38
N THR A 30 -39.91 -5.72 1.97
CA THR A 30 -40.05 -6.78 0.95
C THR A 30 -38.84 -7.73 0.98
N THR A 31 -39.06 -9.00 1.30
CA THR A 31 -38.07 -10.08 1.17
C THR A 31 -38.09 -10.59 -0.27
N PRO A 32 -36.94 -10.77 -0.95
CA PRO A 32 -36.52 -12.15 -1.24
C PRO A 32 -34.99 -12.38 -1.35
N GLN A 33 -34.59 -13.63 -1.04
CA GLN A 33 -33.42 -14.36 -1.57
C GLN A 33 -32.08 -14.28 -0.81
N ASN A 34 -31.54 -15.48 -0.55
CA ASN A 34 -30.63 -15.88 0.52
C ASN A 34 -29.12 -15.75 0.16
N ASP A 35 -28.79 -14.79 -0.70
CA ASP A 35 -27.40 -14.47 -1.10
C ASP A 35 -26.92 -13.10 -0.55
N SER A 36 -27.87 -12.29 -0.06
CA SER A 36 -27.64 -10.97 0.55
C SER A 36 -27.02 -11.03 1.95
N GLY A 37 -27.25 -12.11 2.70
CA GLY A 37 -26.76 -12.28 4.07
C GLY A 37 -25.24 -12.45 4.18
N LYS A 38 -24.61 -13.09 3.19
CA LYS A 38 -23.15 -13.23 3.13
C LYS A 38 -22.48 -11.88 2.87
N SER A 39 -23.02 -11.10 1.93
CA SER A 39 -22.53 -9.75 1.62
C SER A 39 -22.62 -8.81 2.83
N PHE A 40 -23.73 -8.87 3.59
CA PHE A 40 -23.88 -8.07 4.81
C PHE A 40 -22.89 -8.45 5.90
N LEU A 41 -22.74 -9.75 6.20
CA LEU A 41 -21.78 -10.24 7.19
C LEU A 41 -20.34 -9.90 6.81
N THR A 42 -19.97 -10.09 5.54
CA THR A 42 -18.66 -9.70 5.02
C THR A 42 -18.43 -8.20 5.18
N ARG A 43 -19.41 -7.35 4.86
CA ARG A 43 -19.32 -5.90 5.07
C ARG A 43 -19.14 -5.53 6.55
N CYS A 44 -19.86 -6.21 7.45
CA CYS A 44 -19.70 -6.01 8.89
C CYS A 44 -18.32 -6.45 9.37
N HIS A 45 -17.81 -7.60 8.92
CA HIS A 45 -16.45 -8.04 9.24
C HIS A 45 -15.38 -7.07 8.71
N TRP A 46 -15.54 -6.52 7.51
CA TRP A 46 -14.64 -5.50 6.98
C TRP A 46 -14.69 -4.20 7.79
N LYS A 47 -15.88 -3.76 8.21
CA LYS A 47 -16.02 -2.60 9.10
C LYS A 47 -15.30 -2.83 10.43
N GLU A 48 -15.50 -3.98 11.06
CA GLU A 48 -14.84 -4.31 12.32
C GLU A 48 -13.33 -4.48 12.15
N ALA A 49 -12.86 -5.05 11.04
CA ALA A 49 -11.45 -5.14 10.72
C ALA A 49 -10.82 -3.76 10.48
N ALA A 50 -11.49 -2.88 9.74
CA ALA A 50 -11.05 -1.51 9.49
C ALA A 50 -10.97 -0.71 10.78
N LYS A 51 -12.01 -0.79 11.64
CA LYS A 51 -11.98 -0.20 12.98
C LYS A 51 -10.79 -0.70 13.78
N LYS A 52 -10.56 -2.01 13.84
CA LYS A 52 -9.41 -2.58 14.56
C LYS A 52 -8.08 -2.06 14.00
N ALA A 53 -7.95 -2.01 12.67
CA ALA A 53 -6.75 -1.51 12.01
C ALA A 53 -6.48 -0.02 12.31
N LEU A 54 -7.53 0.81 12.40
CA LEU A 54 -7.41 2.23 12.77
C LEU A 54 -6.91 2.44 14.21
N HIS A 55 -7.14 1.48 15.11
CA HIS A 55 -6.67 1.54 16.49
C HIS A 55 -5.28 0.93 16.69
N LEU A 56 -4.70 0.31 15.66
CA LEU A 56 -3.31 -0.15 15.74
C LEU A 56 -2.38 1.06 15.63
N SER A 57 -1.46 1.17 16.59
CA SER A 57 -0.40 2.17 16.52
C SER A 57 0.53 1.90 15.34
N ASP A 58 1.15 2.95 14.82
CA ASP A 58 2.10 2.83 13.73
C ASP A 58 3.31 1.99 14.20
N PRO A 59 3.64 0.87 13.54
CA PRO A 59 4.79 0.05 13.90
C PRO A 59 6.13 0.81 13.93
N TRP A 60 6.22 1.96 13.25
CA TRP A 60 7.42 2.78 13.17
C TRP A 60 7.33 4.10 13.96
N GLU A 61 6.32 4.26 14.80
CA GLU A 61 6.10 5.48 15.59
C GLU A 61 7.30 5.83 16.47
N GLU A 62 7.94 4.82 17.09
CA GLU A 62 9.10 4.98 17.98
C GLU A 62 10.35 5.56 17.29
N PHE A 63 10.45 5.45 15.96
CA PHE A 63 11.60 5.96 15.21
C PHE A 63 11.46 7.43 14.82
N HIS A 64 10.30 8.04 15.13
CA HIS A 64 10.04 9.47 14.91
C HIS A 64 10.38 9.96 13.50
N LEU A 65 10.10 9.12 12.49
CA LEU A 65 10.42 9.44 11.09
C LEU A 65 9.71 10.71 10.61
N GLU A 66 8.58 11.09 11.23
CA GLU A 66 7.86 12.33 10.97
C GLU A 66 8.66 13.59 11.32
N GLN A 67 9.71 13.49 12.12
CA GLN A 67 10.56 14.62 12.52
C GLN A 67 11.75 14.82 11.58
N LEU A 68 12.03 13.85 10.71
CA LEU A 68 13.13 13.92 9.75
C LEU A 68 12.83 14.94 8.64
N GLU A 69 13.87 15.27 7.87
CA GLU A 69 13.75 16.15 6.72
C GLU A 69 12.88 15.53 5.63
N THR A 70 12.07 16.37 4.97
CA THR A 70 11.26 15.94 3.83
C THR A 70 12.09 16.06 2.57
N GLU A 71 12.22 14.98 1.83
CA GLU A 71 12.92 14.93 0.57
C GLU A 71 11.93 14.71 -0.58
N VAL A 72 12.13 15.43 -1.68
CA VAL A 72 11.44 15.18 -2.95
C VAL A 72 12.27 14.20 -3.75
N VAL A 73 11.71 13.03 -4.06
CA VAL A 73 12.41 11.99 -4.80
C VAL A 73 11.68 11.62 -6.08
N CYS A 74 12.45 11.28 -7.10
CA CYS A 74 11.95 10.76 -8.36
C CYS A 74 11.75 9.25 -8.27
N ARG A 75 10.50 8.80 -8.38
CA ARG A 75 10.13 7.39 -8.39
C ARG A 75 9.92 6.88 -9.80
N TYR A 76 10.50 5.72 -10.10
CA TYR A 76 10.27 4.98 -11.34
C TYR A 76 9.44 3.73 -11.07
N ARG A 77 8.37 3.53 -11.84
CA ARG A 77 7.50 2.36 -11.77
C ARG A 77 7.42 1.69 -13.12
N PHE A 78 7.70 0.39 -13.18
CA PHE A 78 7.58 -0.35 -14.43
C PHE A 78 6.17 -0.92 -14.59
N ASN A 79 5.53 -0.63 -15.73
CA ASN A 79 4.26 -1.23 -16.11
C ASN A 79 4.53 -2.44 -17.00
N ALA A 80 4.33 -3.65 -16.47
CA ALA A 80 4.60 -4.89 -17.20
C ALA A 80 3.65 -5.14 -18.38
N ILE A 81 2.41 -4.62 -18.33
CA ILE A 81 1.45 -4.80 -19.43
C ILE A 81 1.87 -3.95 -20.63
N ARG A 82 2.23 -2.70 -20.37
CA ARG A 82 2.62 -1.74 -21.42
C ARG A 82 4.11 -1.81 -21.77
N GLN A 83 4.91 -2.51 -20.97
CA GLN A 83 6.37 -2.56 -21.06
C GLN A 83 7.03 -1.16 -21.03
N THR A 84 6.47 -0.26 -20.20
CA THR A 84 6.90 1.15 -20.13
C THR A 84 7.21 1.56 -18.69
N TRP A 85 8.16 2.48 -18.54
CA TRP A 85 8.44 3.15 -17.28
C TRP A 85 7.53 4.36 -17.08
N ILE A 86 7.00 4.50 -15.87
CA ILE A 86 6.26 5.65 -15.39
C ILE A 86 7.14 6.36 -14.36
N LYS A 87 7.30 7.68 -14.53
CA LYS A 87 8.10 8.53 -13.64
C LYS A 87 7.16 9.47 -12.89
N ASP A 88 7.29 9.53 -11.57
CA ASP A 88 6.53 10.45 -10.73
C ASP A 88 7.36 10.97 -9.56
N GLU A 89 7.09 12.19 -9.10
CA GLU A 89 7.73 12.77 -7.92
C GLU A 89 6.92 12.44 -6.67
N VAL A 90 7.63 12.06 -5.60
CA VAL A 90 7.02 11.69 -4.33
C VAL A 90 7.79 12.32 -3.18
N LEU A 91 7.07 12.63 -2.11
CA LEU A 91 7.66 13.14 -0.87
C LEU A 91 7.96 11.97 0.06
N VAL A 92 9.18 11.92 0.56
CA VAL A 92 9.64 10.88 1.49
C VAL A 92 10.37 11.46 2.69
N LYS A 93 10.41 10.68 3.77
CA LYS A 93 11.32 10.87 4.90
C LYS A 93 12.04 9.56 5.14
N ILE A 94 13.36 9.55 5.05
CA ILE A 94 14.19 8.35 5.16
C ILE A 94 15.04 8.41 6.42
N ALA A 95 15.12 7.29 7.15
CA ALA A 95 16.02 7.16 8.29
C ALA A 95 17.48 7.26 7.81
N LYS A 96 18.33 7.96 8.57
CA LYS A 96 19.75 8.11 8.25
C LYS A 96 20.53 6.81 8.41
N GLU A 97 20.19 6.03 9.44
CA GLU A 97 20.85 4.77 9.75
C GLU A 97 20.05 3.57 9.21
N PRO A 98 20.72 2.56 8.63
CA PRO A 98 20.07 1.33 8.22
C PRO A 98 19.64 0.51 9.43
N PHE A 99 18.52 -0.19 9.32
CA PHE A 99 18.02 -1.05 10.40
C PHE A 99 18.33 -2.53 10.17
N SER A 100 18.67 -2.91 8.94
CA SER A 100 18.95 -4.29 8.55
C SER A 100 19.79 -4.31 7.27
N HIS A 101 20.38 -5.46 6.98
CA HIS A 101 21.31 -5.68 5.90
C HIS A 101 21.14 -7.10 5.36
N GLY A 102 21.03 -7.24 4.04
CA GLY A 102 21.14 -8.53 3.36
C GLY A 102 22.57 -8.82 2.93
N ALA A 103 22.76 -9.80 2.06
CA ALA A 103 24.08 -10.12 1.50
C ALA A 103 24.67 -8.96 0.66
N MET A 104 23.82 -8.17 -0.01
CA MET A 104 24.27 -7.16 -0.98
C MET A 104 23.71 -5.75 -0.71
N ARG A 105 22.69 -5.62 0.15
CA ARG A 105 21.90 -4.37 0.28
C ARG A 105 21.63 -4.02 1.73
N SER A 106 21.75 -2.74 2.06
CA SER A 106 21.30 -2.15 3.32
C SER A 106 19.85 -1.72 3.22
N CYS A 107 19.09 -1.88 4.31
CA CYS A 107 17.68 -1.56 4.41
C CYS A 107 17.45 -0.38 5.37
N PHE A 108 16.69 0.61 4.92
CA PHE A 108 16.36 1.82 5.66
C PHE A 108 14.85 1.93 5.84
N ARG A 109 14.42 2.50 6.96
CA ARG A 109 13.00 2.83 7.18
C ARG A 109 12.68 4.11 6.41
N LEU A 110 11.57 4.10 5.68
CA LEU A 110 11.12 5.23 4.87
C LEU A 110 9.62 5.46 5.02
N LYS A 111 9.20 6.68 5.31
CA LYS A 111 7.80 7.08 5.14
C LYS A 111 7.62 7.75 3.79
N LYS A 112 6.56 7.38 3.07
CA LYS A 112 6.15 8.04 1.84
C LYS A 112 4.81 8.72 2.08
N LEU A 113 4.74 10.01 1.77
CA LEU A 113 3.48 10.74 1.82
C LEU A 113 2.56 10.31 0.66
N SER A 114 1.26 10.22 0.95
CA SER A 114 0.27 9.96 -0.10
C SER A 114 0.18 11.16 -1.03
N THR A 115 0.25 10.91 -2.33
CA THR A 115 0.11 11.94 -3.37
C THR A 115 -1.32 12.50 -3.42
N PHE A 116 -2.31 11.74 -2.96
CA PHE A 116 -3.72 12.08 -3.02
C PHE A 116 -4.25 12.81 -1.77
N CYS A 117 -3.44 12.91 -0.71
CA CYS A 117 -3.87 13.57 0.52
C CYS A 117 -3.44 15.04 0.51
N HIS A 118 -4.41 15.96 0.51
CA HIS A 118 -4.14 17.40 0.59
C HIS A 118 -3.54 17.83 1.94
N ARG A 119 -3.65 17.00 2.98
CA ARG A 119 -3.05 17.26 4.29
C ARG A 119 -1.73 16.52 4.38
N GLN A 120 -0.62 17.24 4.56
CA GLN A 120 0.72 16.68 4.73
C GLN A 120 0.90 16.05 6.13
N ASN A 121 0.11 15.02 6.44
CA ASN A 121 0.18 14.31 7.71
C ASN A 121 1.14 13.12 7.62
N TRP A 122 2.35 13.30 8.15
CA TRP A 122 3.39 12.27 8.21
C TRP A 122 3.13 11.15 9.22
N ARG A 123 2.23 11.37 10.20
CA ARG A 123 1.85 10.31 11.15
C ARG A 123 1.05 9.21 10.48
N SER A 124 0.19 9.58 9.52
CA SER A 124 -0.60 8.65 8.71
C SER A 124 0.07 8.29 7.38
N ALA A 125 1.33 8.68 7.17
CA ALA A 125 2.05 8.34 5.94
C ALA A 125 2.39 6.84 5.91
N SER A 126 2.44 6.27 4.71
CA SER A 126 2.69 4.85 4.53
C SER A 126 4.16 4.51 4.78
N ASN A 127 4.38 3.40 5.48
CA ASN A 127 5.71 2.86 5.78
C ASN A 127 6.23 2.00 4.61
N TYR A 128 7.48 2.20 4.25
CA TYR A 128 8.20 1.52 3.17
C TYR A 128 9.65 1.25 3.55
N VAL A 129 10.23 0.19 3.00
CA VAL A 129 11.66 -0.10 3.14
C VAL A 129 12.39 0.39 1.91
N ALA A 130 13.31 1.32 2.09
CA ALA A 130 14.27 1.71 1.07
C ALA A 130 15.48 0.78 1.12
N LYS A 131 16.02 0.42 -0.04
CA LYS A 131 17.18 -0.47 -0.15
C LYS A 131 18.28 0.20 -0.96
N ARG A 132 19.51 0.11 -0.47
CA ARG A 132 20.71 0.62 -1.16
C ARG A 132 21.72 -0.50 -1.28
N TYR A 133 22.36 -0.65 -2.43
CA TYR A 133 23.51 -1.54 -2.55
C TYR A 133 24.65 -1.07 -1.64
N MET A 134 25.39 -2.02 -1.08
CA MET A 134 26.58 -1.71 -0.27
C MET A 134 27.79 -1.32 -1.12
N GLU A 135 27.82 -1.83 -2.35
CA GLU A 135 28.83 -1.52 -3.37
C GLU A 135 28.25 -0.57 -4.42
N ASP A 136 29.13 0.14 -5.13
CA ASP A 136 28.74 0.98 -6.25
C ASP A 136 28.37 0.12 -7.45
N VAL A 137 27.11 0.22 -7.88
CA VAL A 137 26.56 -0.52 -9.02
C VAL A 137 26.03 0.45 -10.08
N ASP A 138 26.01 0.00 -11.33
CA ASP A 138 25.43 0.79 -12.42
C ASP A 138 23.93 1.04 -12.20
N CYS A 139 23.45 2.18 -12.70
CA CYS A 139 22.06 2.57 -12.56
C CYS A 139 21.10 1.54 -13.20
N ASN A 140 21.51 0.87 -14.29
CA ASN A 140 20.68 -0.15 -14.95
C ASN A 140 20.39 -1.36 -14.06
N VAL A 141 21.28 -1.69 -13.12
CA VAL A 141 21.07 -2.81 -12.19
C VAL A 141 19.81 -2.60 -11.35
N TYR A 142 19.56 -1.36 -10.89
CA TYR A 142 18.32 -1.03 -10.16
C TYR A 142 17.07 -1.25 -11.03
N PHE A 143 17.12 -0.87 -12.31
CA PHE A 143 16.00 -1.05 -13.22
C PHE A 143 15.75 -2.53 -13.56
N GLU A 144 16.82 -3.32 -13.72
CA GLU A 144 16.75 -4.76 -13.95
C GLU A 144 16.17 -5.50 -12.74
N ASP A 145 16.59 -5.17 -11.52
CA ASP A 145 16.03 -5.72 -10.29
C ASP A 145 14.52 -5.48 -10.17
N VAL A 146 14.08 -4.24 -10.48
CA VAL A 146 12.66 -3.88 -10.42
C VAL A 146 11.85 -4.67 -11.45
N LYS A 147 12.37 -4.83 -12.68
CA LYS A 147 11.74 -5.67 -13.69
C LYS A 147 11.64 -7.12 -13.22
N LEU A 148 12.74 -7.69 -12.73
CA LEU A 148 12.79 -9.05 -12.22
C LEU A 148 11.77 -9.28 -11.08
N GLN A 149 11.64 -8.32 -10.16
CA GLN A 149 10.67 -8.40 -9.06
C GLN A 149 9.23 -8.36 -9.59
N ILE A 150 8.95 -7.57 -10.62
CA ILE A 150 7.62 -7.49 -11.24
C ILE A 150 7.30 -8.75 -12.03
N ASP A 151 8.27 -9.31 -12.76
CA ASP A 151 8.10 -10.59 -13.46
C ASP A 151 7.80 -11.71 -12.46
N ALA A 152 8.56 -11.77 -11.36
CA ALA A 152 8.30 -12.71 -10.28
C ALA A 152 6.88 -12.54 -9.69
N LYS A 153 6.42 -11.29 -9.52
CA LYS A 153 5.06 -10.98 -9.09
C LYS A 153 4.02 -11.55 -10.06
N LEU A 154 4.19 -11.33 -11.37
CA LEU A 154 3.29 -11.84 -12.39
C LEU A 154 3.23 -13.38 -12.38
N TRP A 155 4.38 -14.04 -12.23
CA TRP A 155 4.43 -15.50 -12.08
C TRP A 155 3.72 -15.99 -10.81
N GLY A 156 3.79 -15.24 -9.71
CA GLY A 156 3.03 -15.55 -8.49
C GLY A 156 1.52 -15.40 -8.66
N GLU A 157 1.09 -14.36 -9.37
CA GLU A 157 -0.32 -14.17 -9.73
C GLU A 157 -0.82 -15.31 -10.64
N GLU A 158 -0.01 -15.69 -11.64
CA GLU A 158 -0.28 -16.82 -12.52
C GLU A 158 -0.40 -18.14 -11.74
N TYR A 159 0.57 -18.41 -10.85
CA TYR A 159 0.50 -19.54 -9.95
C TYR A 159 -0.81 -19.55 -9.15
N ASN A 160 -1.22 -18.40 -8.60
CA ASN A 160 -2.45 -18.29 -7.81
C ASN A 160 -3.74 -18.54 -8.62
N ARG A 161 -3.73 -18.39 -9.96
CA ARG A 161 -4.91 -18.67 -10.80
C ARG A 161 -5.33 -20.14 -10.78
N HIS A 162 -4.40 -21.04 -10.47
CA HIS A 162 -4.66 -22.48 -10.37
C HIS A 162 -5.26 -22.92 -9.02
N ASN A 163 -5.80 -21.99 -8.21
CA ASN A 163 -6.54 -22.24 -6.96
C ASN A 163 -5.83 -23.18 -5.97
N HIS A 164 -4.52 -22.99 -5.80
CA HIS A 164 -3.74 -23.73 -4.80
C HIS A 164 -4.13 -23.33 -3.37
N ARG A 165 -4.00 -24.27 -2.41
CA ARG A 165 -4.39 -24.07 -1.00
C ARG A 165 -3.68 -22.89 -0.30
N LYS A 166 -2.51 -22.49 -0.77
CA LYS A 166 -1.74 -21.33 -0.26
C LYS A 166 -1.47 -20.36 -1.41
N LYS A 167 -1.82 -19.09 -1.21
CA LYS A 167 -1.55 -18.02 -2.17
C LYS A 167 -0.17 -17.42 -1.92
N TRP A 168 0.53 -17.06 -3.00
CA TRP A 168 1.82 -16.38 -2.96
C TRP A 168 1.59 -14.89 -3.17
N ILE A 169 2.11 -14.05 -2.27
CA ILE A 169 2.00 -12.60 -2.34
C ILE A 169 3.40 -12.03 -2.22
N TYR A 170 3.80 -11.21 -3.19
CA TYR A 170 5.06 -10.47 -3.14
C TYR A 170 4.84 -9.15 -2.41
N SER A 171 5.67 -8.88 -1.40
CA SER A 171 5.69 -7.59 -0.70
C SER A 171 6.40 -6.54 -1.53
N LYS A 172 5.91 -5.29 -1.44
CA LYS A 172 6.51 -4.15 -2.14
C LYS A 172 7.64 -3.54 -1.32
N CYS A 173 8.67 -3.08 -2.02
CA CYS A 173 9.65 -2.13 -1.52
C CYS A 173 9.55 -0.88 -2.41
N LEU A 174 9.80 0.30 -1.85
CA LEU A 174 9.77 1.56 -2.61
C LEU A 174 11.11 1.78 -3.32
#